data_AF-A6TQY0-F1
#
_entry.id   AF-A6TQY0-F1
#
_cell.length_a   1.000
_cell.length_b   1.000
_cell.length_c   1.000
_cell.angle_alpha   90.00
_cell.angle_beta   90.00
_cell.angle_gamma   90.00
#
_symmetry.space_group_name_H-M   'P 1'
#
loop_
_entity.id
_entity.type
_entity.pdbx_description
1 polymer ?
#
loop_
_entity_poly.entity_id
_entity_poly.type
_entity_poly.pdbx_seq_one_letter_code
_entity_poly.pdbx_strand_id
1 'polypeptide(L)' 'MNTLSKNSDYINLEIQNVRHQLQELIKSKEGNLLDSKVLDLSEYLDSLVVKYANDKE' A
#
# COMPACT_ATOMS: atom_id res chain seq x y z
N MET A 1 -5.72 -0.30 -27.28
CA MET A 1 -5.19 0.34 -26.06
C MET A 1 -5.27 -0.68 -24.93
N ASN A 2 -4.12 -1.12 -24.40
CA ASN A 2 -4.04 -2.15 -23.36
C ASN A 2 -4.59 -1.62 -22.03
N THR A 3 -5.76 -2.12 -21.63
CA THR A 3 -6.42 -1.83 -20.34
C THR A 3 -5.64 -2.40 -19.15
N LEU A 4 -4.90 -3.50 -19.34
CA LEU A 4 -4.09 -4.16 -18.31
C LEU A 4 -2.95 -3.26 -17.79
N SER A 5 -2.28 -2.50 -18.67
CA SER A 5 -1.19 -1.60 -18.28
C SER A 5 -1.66 -0.49 -17.32
N LYS A 6 -2.88 0.02 -17.52
CA LYS A 6 -3.43 1.12 -16.72
C LYS A 6 -3.78 0.70 -15.29
N ASN A 7 -4.23 -0.54 -15.08
CA ASN A 7 -4.56 -1.04 -13.74
C ASN A 7 -3.32 -1.26 -12.88
N SER A 8 -2.28 -1.88 -13.44
CA SER A 8 -1.00 -2.05 -12.75
C SER A 8 -0.39 -0.70 -12.37
N ASP A 9 -0.40 0.28 -13.27
CA ASP A 9 0.13 1.63 -12.98
C ASP A 9 -0.64 2.33 -11.86
N TYR A 10 -1.97 2.20 -11.85
CA TYR A 10 -2.82 2.75 -10.78
C TYR A 10 -2.54 2.10 -9.43
N ILE A 11 -2.49 0.76 -9.37
CA ILE A 11 -2.21 0.03 -8.13
C ILE A 11 -0.80 0.38 -7.61
N ASN A 12 0.19 0.53 -8.49
CA ASN A 12 1.53 0.97 -8.08
C ASN A 12 1.50 2.37 -7.45
N LEU A 13 0.79 3.34 -8.04
CA LEU A 13 0.63 4.67 -7.44
C LEU A 13 -0.05 4.61 -6.07
N GLU A 14 -1.08 3.78 -5.94
CA GLU A 14 -1.78 3.58 -4.68
C GLU A 14 -0.87 2.97 -3.61
N ILE A 15 -0.07 1.97 -3.96
CA ILE A 15 0.96 1.39 -3.08
C ILE A 15 1.93 2.46 -2.58
N GLN A 16 2.43 3.34 -3.45
CA GLN A 16 3.37 4.40 -3.03
C GLN A 16 2.70 5.39 -2.06
N ASN A 17 1.44 5.75 -2.34
CA ASN A 17 0.67 6.64 -1.49
C ASN A 17 0.42 6.03 -0.10
N VAL A 18 0.01 4.76 -0.05
CA VAL A 18 -0.24 4.04 1.22
C VAL A 18 1.06 3.86 2.01
N ARG A 19 2.19 3.54 1.35
CA ARG A 19 3.51 3.50 2.02
C ARG A 19 3.87 4.82 2.67
N HIS A 20 3.65 5.93 1.95
CA HIS A 20 3.93 7.26 2.48
C HIS A 20 3.08 7.54 3.73
N GLN A 21 1.77 7.31 3.65
CA GLN A 21 0.86 7.47 4.80
C GLN A 21 1.26 6.58 5.98
N LEU A 22 1.68 5.34 5.73
CA LEU A 22 2.14 4.42 6.77
C LEU A 22 3.40 4.95 7.47
N GLN A 23 4.36 5.49 6.71
CA GLN A 23 5.57 6.09 7.28
C GLN A 23 5.25 7.33 8.13
N GLU A 24 4.34 8.20 7.66
CA GLU A 24 3.90 9.36 8.43
C GLU A 24 3.15 8.95 9.71
N LEU A 25 2.30 7.93 9.60
CA LEU A 25 1.57 7.39 10.73
C LEU A 25 2.51 6.80 11.78
N ILE A 26 3.47 5.97 11.38
CA ILE A 26 4.50 5.40 12.28
C ILE A 26 5.26 6.52 12.98
N LYS A 27 5.65 7.59 12.26
CA LYS A 27 6.30 8.76 12.89
C LYS A 27 5.39 9.45 13.90
N SER A 28 4.11 9.67 13.56
CA SER A 28 3.14 10.31 14.46
C SER A 28 2.81 9.47 15.70
N LYS A 29 3.02 8.15 15.62
CA LYS A 29 2.83 7.18 16.70
C LYS A 29 4.12 6.88 17.46
N GLU A 30 5.17 7.69 17.25
CA GLU A 30 6.47 7.55 17.90
C GLU A 30 7.10 6.15 17.71
N GLY A 31 6.84 5.52 16.55
CA GLY A 31 7.33 4.18 16.26
C GLY A 31 6.49 3.05 16.85
N ASN A 32 5.31 3.32 17.44
CA ASN A 32 4.41 2.25 17.90
C ASN A 32 3.80 1.48 16.72
N LEU A 33 4.45 0.38 16.35
CA LEU A 33 4.02 -0.50 15.26
C LEU A 33 2.79 -1.36 15.59
N LEU A 34 2.39 -1.40 16.87
CA LEU A 34 1.21 -2.15 17.32
C LEU A 34 -0.03 -1.26 17.45
N ASP A 35 0.07 0.02 17.10
CA ASP A 35 -1.10 0.89 17.01
C ASP A 35 -2.07 0.31 15.96
N SER A 36 -3.33 0.14 16.34
CA SER A 36 -4.38 -0.41 15.46
C SER A 36 -4.40 0.20 14.05
N LYS A 37 -4.21 1.52 13.93
CA LYS A 37 -4.22 2.18 12.61
C LYS A 37 -2.98 1.85 11.79
N VAL A 38 -1.84 1.64 12.45
CA VAL A 38 -0.60 1.19 11.78
C VAL A 38 -0.78 -0.23 11.26
N LEU A 39 -1.40 -1.10 12.05
CA LEU A 39 -1.72 -2.47 11.64
C LEU A 39 -2.70 -2.49 10.45
N ASP A 40 -3.83 -1.79 10.57
CA ASP A 40 -4.85 -1.73 9.52
C ASP A 40 -4.25 -1.24 8.18
N LEU A 41 -3.42 -0.19 8.23
CA LEU A 41 -2.80 0.38 7.04
C LEU A 41 -1.69 -0.51 6.46
N SER A 42 -1.01 -1.29 7.32
CA SER A 42 -0.02 -2.30 6.89
C SER A 42 -0.70 -3.46 6.18
N GLU A 43 -1.79 -3.99 6.73
CA GLU A 43 -2.59 -5.05 6.11
C GLU A 43 -3.16 -4.60 4.75
N TYR A 44 -3.62 -3.35 4.68
CA TYR A 44 -4.07 -2.78 3.41
C TYR A 44 -2.95 -2.71 2.38
N LEU A 45 -1.76 -2.24 2.78
CA LEU A 45 -0.59 -2.19 1.90
C LEU A 45 -0.22 -3.58 1.37
N ASP A 46 -0.21 -4.60 2.22
CA ASP A 46 0.08 -5.98 1.82
C ASP A 46 -0.93 -6.49 0.79
N SER A 47 -2.22 -6.19 0.97
CA SER A 47 -3.27 -6.55 0.01
C SER A 47 -3.04 -5.93 -1.37
N LEU A 48 -2.59 -4.67 -1.43
CA LEU A 48 -2.28 -3.97 -2.67
C LEU A 48 -1.05 -4.57 -3.36
N VAL A 49 -0.02 -4.94 -2.59
CA VAL A 49 1.20 -5.58 -3.10
C VAL A 49 0.87 -6.94 -3.72
N VAL A 50 0.06 -7.76 -3.05
CA VAL A 50 -0.40 -9.06 -3.60
C VAL A 50 -1.19 -8.85 -4.88
N LYS A 51 -2.12 -7.90 -4.90
CA LYS A 51 -2.91 -7.58 -6.10
C LYS A 51 -2.02 -7.15 -7.26
N TYR A 52 -1.04 -6.29 -7.02
CA TYR A 52 -0.08 -5.85 -8.04
C TYR A 52 0.80 -6.98 -8.57
N ALA A 53 1.20 -7.92 -7.71
CA ALA A 53 1.96 -9.09 -8.13
C ALA A 53 1.13 -10.00 -9.05
N ASN A 54 -0.11 -10.30 -8.67
CA ASN A 54 -1.03 -11.13 -9.45
C ASN A 54 -1.42 -10.50 -10.80
N ASP A 55 -1.53 -9.16 -10.88
CA ASP A 55 -1.83 -8.45 -12.13
C ASP A 55 -0.66 -8.46 -13.13
N LYS A 56 0.55 -8.86 -12.70
CA LYS A 56 1.77 -8.92 -13.53
C LYS A 56 2.19 -10.32 -13.98
N GLU A 57 1.58 -11.38 -13.44
CA GLU A 57 1.73 -12.76 -13.92
C GLU A 57 0.84 -13.02 -15.14
#